data_AF-A0A968NQ06-F1
#
_entry.id   AF-A0A968NQ06-F1
#
_cell.length_a   1.000
_cell.length_b   1.000
_cell.length_c   1.000
_cell.angle_alpha   90.00
_cell.angle_beta   90.00
_cell.angle_gamma   90.00
#
_symmetry.space_group_name_H-M   'P 1'
#
loop_
_entity.id
_entity.type
_entity.pdbx_description
1 polymer ?
#
loop_
_entity_poly.entity_id
_entity_poly.type
_entity_poly.pdbx_seq_one_letter_code
_entity_poly.pdbx_strand_id
1 'polypeptide(L)'
;MTAGVRVGCWNGGLALWVFLAVVAGARAEEVLFFSADDGVHGREPWLRRSGTVSMLADVRAGNGSSSPAEFAGLNNRVVFSADDGEHGRELWISNGTVEGTFLLKDIRNGTVGSAPQLLTEVGGEVMFTANGSAEGRELWATDGTAEGTRLLASIRVGAPSSNPQGLTPAGNSVYFTAEDGPTGRELFRCDLSGNWSLVKDIRPGGAGSAPTDLVYWNGWLYFAADDGTNGVELWKSNGTDAGTVMLKDLYPGSTGNVTNSGSPGQITSGLGLLFFSATDSAGTEVWRSDGTTAGTFMVRDIQTGVDSSGPDQFIELSGRVYFTAYITAAGRELWSSNGTVGGTALVANVDGNSNSADPFELTVFDGKLWFSAYDDAGGLELWVYNPGNASAVRWTDLWPGSGNGNPLGVMALTDRLYMAADNGTTGFELYATDGTGPLALVEDIQPGGGAAFPVELAGIVWMDPPAAGYAAWASSLPPGQQGQNDDADGDRVLNKEEYAFGLNGNSSAAGNGTAAFRSKVFGTLYNNGTASAVTDDFLRYQLQLPVPARADVTYRIVGSSIPNDNPDSPTGGAGTVVLATFNGTTGNWTTGSPSGSNPYVISDTQKVGTAPRRFLYLKLTIAP
;
A
#
# COMPACT_ATOMS: atom_id res chain seq x y z
N MET A 1 -3.72 -13.51 7.64
CA MET A 1 -3.82 -14.85 8.27
C MET A 1 -3.73 -14.70 9.78
N THR A 2 -4.79 -14.96 10.54
CA THR A 2 -4.75 -15.00 12.00
C THR A 2 -4.76 -16.46 12.44
N ALA A 3 -3.67 -16.93 13.05
CA ALA A 3 -3.61 -18.25 13.67
C ALA A 3 -4.06 -18.13 15.13
N GLY A 4 -5.24 -18.64 15.47
CA GLY A 4 -5.68 -18.78 16.86
C GLY A 4 -5.18 -20.10 17.44
N VAL A 5 -4.37 -20.06 18.49
CA VAL A 5 -3.98 -21.25 19.27
C VAL A 5 -4.94 -21.38 20.46
N ARG A 6 -5.70 -22.47 20.55
CA ARG A 6 -6.40 -22.84 21.80
C ARG A 6 -5.59 -23.89 22.55
N VAL A 7 -5.32 -23.62 23.83
CA VAL A 7 -4.74 -24.60 24.75
C VAL A 7 -5.84 -25.01 25.73
N GLY A 8 -6.23 -26.27 25.73
CA GLY A 8 -7.15 -26.85 26.70
C GLY A 8 -6.44 -27.86 27.60
N CYS A 9 -6.66 -27.77 28.91
CA CYS A 9 -6.23 -28.79 29.86
C CYS A 9 -7.37 -29.79 30.07
N TRP A 10 -7.05 -31.09 30.05
CA TRP A 10 -7.92 -32.11 30.63
C TRP A 10 -7.13 -32.91 31.65
N ASN A 11 -7.83 -33.34 32.70
CA ASN A 11 -7.30 -33.91 33.93
C ASN A 11 -6.04 -34.79 33.72
N GLY A 12 -4.90 -34.31 34.23
CA GLY A 12 -3.71 -35.12 34.44
C GLY A 12 -2.66 -35.16 33.33
N GLY A 13 -2.84 -34.46 32.20
CA GLY A 13 -1.81 -34.35 31.16
C GLY A 13 -2.08 -33.20 30.19
N LEU A 14 -1.09 -32.32 29.98
CA LEU A 14 -1.15 -31.27 28.96
C LEU A 14 -0.85 -31.90 27.59
N ALA A 15 -1.89 -32.09 26.78
CA ALA A 15 -1.73 -32.32 25.35
C ALA A 15 -1.91 -30.99 24.61
N LEU A 16 -0.85 -30.51 23.95
CA LEU A 16 -0.91 -29.34 23.09
C LEU A 16 -1.49 -29.75 21.73
N TRP A 17 -2.77 -29.49 21.52
CA TRP A 17 -3.38 -29.62 20.19
C TRP A 17 -3.24 -28.28 19.46
N VAL A 18 -2.27 -28.18 18.56
CA VAL A 18 -2.28 -27.11 17.55
C VAL A 18 -3.27 -27.56 16.48
N PHE A 19 -4.53 -27.15 16.62
CA PHE A 19 -5.44 -27.16 15.48
C PHE A 19 -5.00 -26.04 14.55
N LEU A 20 -4.21 -26.39 13.54
CA LEU A 20 -4.16 -25.60 12.32
C LEU A 20 -5.53 -25.81 11.66
N ALA A 21 -6.52 -25.00 12.04
CA ALA A 21 -7.66 -24.80 11.17
C ALA A 21 -7.10 -24.07 9.95
N VAL A 22 -6.56 -24.85 9.00
CA VAL A 22 -6.51 -24.40 7.62
C VAL A 22 -7.97 -24.23 7.30
N VAL A 23 -8.41 -22.98 7.32
CA VAL A 23 -9.66 -22.57 6.72
C VAL A 23 -9.46 -22.80 5.22
N ALA A 24 -9.57 -24.06 4.81
CA ALA A 24 -9.56 -24.48 3.43
C ALA A 24 -10.84 -23.90 2.82
N GLY A 25 -10.76 -22.67 2.34
CA GLY A 25 -11.92 -21.96 1.83
C GLY A 25 -11.83 -20.44 1.80
N ALA A 26 -10.94 -19.81 2.58
CA ALA A 26 -10.71 -18.37 2.40
C ALA A 26 -9.89 -18.17 1.13
N ARG A 27 -10.52 -17.62 0.09
CA ARG A 27 -9.82 -17.22 -1.14
C ARG A 27 -9.50 -15.74 -1.02
N ALA A 28 -8.22 -15.41 -1.20
CA ALA A 28 -7.85 -14.04 -1.51
C ALA A 28 -8.14 -13.83 -3.00
N GLU A 29 -8.92 -12.81 -3.29
CA GLU A 29 -9.25 -12.36 -4.64
C GLU A 29 -8.86 -10.89 -4.75
N GLU A 30 -8.23 -10.49 -5.85
CA GLU A 30 -8.08 -9.07 -6.15
C GLU A 30 -9.38 -8.56 -6.78
N VAL A 31 -9.99 -7.59 -6.12
CA VAL A 31 -11.21 -6.93 -6.57
C VAL A 31 -10.84 -5.57 -7.13
N LEU A 32 -11.34 -5.26 -8.32
CA LEU A 32 -11.16 -3.97 -8.95
C LEU A 32 -12.31 -3.05 -8.53
N PHE A 33 -12.01 -1.88 -7.99
CA PHE A 33 -12.95 -0.80 -7.73
C PHE A 33 -12.70 0.34 -8.70
N PHE A 34 -13.75 1.03 -9.10
CA PHE A 34 -13.67 2.15 -10.04
C PHE A 34 -14.95 2.98 -10.02
N SER A 35 -14.89 4.11 -10.71
CA SER A 35 -15.97 5.07 -10.89
C SER A 35 -16.45 5.04 -12.34
N ALA A 36 -17.74 4.81 -12.59
CA ALA A 36 -18.28 4.71 -13.95
C ALA A 36 -19.75 5.15 -14.04
N ASP A 37 -20.20 5.50 -15.25
CA ASP A 37 -21.56 5.94 -15.57
C ASP A 37 -22.25 4.93 -16.49
N ASP A 38 -23.40 4.37 -16.13
CA ASP A 38 -24.16 3.44 -16.99
C ASP A 38 -25.19 4.15 -17.89
N GLY A 39 -25.20 5.48 -17.90
CA GLY A 39 -26.16 6.33 -18.60
C GLY A 39 -27.54 6.43 -17.94
N VAL A 40 -27.72 5.81 -16.77
CA VAL A 40 -28.98 5.80 -16.00
C VAL A 40 -28.80 6.43 -14.63
N HIS A 41 -27.72 6.06 -13.94
CA HIS A 41 -27.46 6.45 -12.55
C HIS A 41 -26.40 7.56 -12.42
N GLY A 42 -25.90 8.10 -13.53
CA GLY A 42 -24.73 8.96 -13.51
C GLY A 42 -23.47 8.21 -13.04
N ARG A 43 -22.40 8.96 -12.73
CA ARG A 43 -21.12 8.39 -12.28
C ARG A 43 -21.18 7.95 -10.82
N GLU A 44 -21.15 6.64 -10.63
CA GLU A 44 -21.34 5.94 -9.35
C GLU A 44 -20.18 4.97 -9.04
N PRO A 45 -20.11 4.37 -7.82
CA PRO A 45 -19.05 3.42 -7.48
C PRO A 45 -19.37 2.04 -8.03
N TRP A 46 -18.37 1.41 -8.65
CA TRP A 46 -18.47 0.09 -9.26
C TRP A 46 -17.37 -0.83 -8.74
N LEU A 47 -17.62 -2.13 -8.90
CA LEU A 47 -16.61 -3.14 -8.65
C LEU A 47 -16.63 -4.20 -9.74
N ARG A 48 -15.48 -4.86 -9.94
CA ARG A 48 -15.38 -6.13 -10.63
C ARG A 48 -14.85 -7.19 -9.69
N ARG A 49 -15.65 -8.24 -9.49
CA ARG A 49 -15.32 -9.36 -8.61
C ARG A 49 -15.80 -10.68 -9.21
N SER A 50 -14.95 -11.69 -9.17
CA SER A 50 -15.21 -13.05 -9.64
C SER A 50 -15.71 -13.09 -11.09
N GLY A 51 -15.20 -12.17 -11.92
CA GLY A 51 -15.57 -12.04 -13.32
C GLY A 51 -16.80 -11.17 -13.59
N THR A 52 -17.50 -10.71 -12.57
CA THR A 52 -18.72 -9.90 -12.68
C THR A 52 -18.42 -8.44 -12.42
N VAL A 53 -18.92 -7.55 -13.27
CA VAL A 53 -18.97 -6.09 -13.02
C VAL A 53 -20.33 -5.74 -12.43
N SER A 54 -20.35 -4.92 -11.39
CA SER A 54 -21.59 -4.46 -10.75
C SER A 54 -21.40 -3.11 -10.05
N MET A 55 -22.41 -2.26 -10.12
CA MET A 55 -22.48 -1.04 -9.32
C MET A 55 -22.58 -1.41 -7.84
N LEU A 56 -21.75 -0.76 -7.01
CA LEU A 56 -21.76 -0.91 -5.56
C LEU A 56 -23.03 -0.33 -4.95
N ALA A 57 -23.38 0.89 -5.34
CA ALA A 57 -24.60 1.57 -4.94
C ALA A 57 -24.86 2.73 -5.90
N ASP A 58 -26.14 3.06 -6.11
CA ASP A 58 -26.55 4.38 -6.63
C ASP A 58 -26.49 5.34 -5.44
N VAL A 59 -25.29 5.86 -5.14
CA VAL A 59 -25.06 6.72 -3.97
C VAL A 59 -25.84 8.01 -4.13
N ARG A 60 -25.87 8.57 -5.35
CA ARG A 60 -26.68 9.75 -5.67
C ARG A 60 -27.88 9.39 -6.54
N ALA A 61 -28.94 8.98 -5.85
CA ALA A 61 -30.18 8.47 -6.43
C ALA A 61 -30.62 9.11 -7.76
N GLY A 62 -30.92 8.26 -8.74
CA GLY A 62 -31.39 8.66 -10.07
C GLY A 62 -30.23 9.07 -10.96
N ASN A 63 -30.43 10.01 -11.88
CA ASN A 63 -29.39 10.38 -12.87
C ASN A 63 -28.36 11.40 -12.31
N GLY A 64 -28.15 11.44 -11.00
CA GLY A 64 -27.18 12.31 -10.35
C GLY A 64 -25.86 11.57 -10.20
N SER A 65 -24.72 12.25 -10.33
CA SER A 65 -23.41 11.61 -10.10
C SER A 65 -22.91 11.82 -8.68
N SER A 66 -22.53 10.73 -8.01
CA SER A 66 -21.79 10.77 -6.74
C SER A 66 -20.29 10.98 -6.90
N SER A 67 -19.77 10.74 -8.12
CA SER A 67 -18.38 10.98 -8.51
C SER A 67 -17.37 10.38 -7.53
N PRO A 68 -17.43 9.08 -7.24
CA PRO A 68 -16.57 8.45 -6.25
C PRO A 68 -15.10 8.49 -6.68
N ALA A 69 -14.21 8.61 -5.70
CA ALA A 69 -12.76 8.70 -5.89
C ALA A 69 -12.00 8.19 -4.65
N GLU A 70 -10.68 8.07 -4.77
CA GLU A 70 -9.76 7.79 -3.64
C GLU A 70 -10.04 6.43 -2.96
N PHE A 71 -10.27 5.38 -3.73
CA PHE A 71 -10.54 4.05 -3.18
C PHE A 71 -9.32 3.49 -2.42
N ALA A 72 -9.49 3.21 -1.12
CA ALA A 72 -8.46 2.63 -0.26
C ALA A 72 -8.98 1.37 0.45
N GLY A 73 -8.13 0.33 0.49
CA GLY A 73 -8.42 -0.89 1.23
C GLY A 73 -8.40 -0.67 2.74
N LEU A 74 -9.34 -1.27 3.46
CA LEU A 74 -9.39 -1.23 4.92
C LEU A 74 -10.05 -2.48 5.48
N ASN A 75 -9.25 -3.42 5.99
CA ASN A 75 -9.74 -4.62 6.68
C ASN A 75 -10.86 -5.36 5.92
N ASN A 76 -10.60 -5.72 4.65
CA ASN A 76 -11.57 -6.40 3.77
C ASN A 76 -12.79 -5.57 3.39
N ARG A 77 -12.63 -4.24 3.42
CA ARG A 77 -13.59 -3.24 2.95
C ARG A 77 -12.85 -2.23 2.08
N VAL A 78 -13.59 -1.40 1.39
CA VAL A 78 -13.08 -0.24 0.66
C VAL A 78 -13.65 1.02 1.28
N VAL A 79 -12.79 2.00 1.53
CA VAL A 79 -13.18 3.36 1.91
C VAL A 79 -12.95 4.25 0.69
N PHE A 80 -13.86 5.18 0.45
CA PHE A 80 -13.79 6.08 -0.70
C PHE A 80 -14.51 7.39 -0.40
N SER A 81 -14.29 8.41 -1.23
CA SER A 81 -15.00 9.69 -1.15
C SER A 81 -16.12 9.77 -2.19
N ALA A 82 -17.33 10.17 -1.81
CA ALA A 82 -18.48 10.32 -2.71
C ALA A 82 -19.51 11.35 -2.19
N ASP A 83 -20.39 11.84 -3.06
CA ASP A 83 -21.42 12.85 -2.77
C ASP A 83 -22.83 12.31 -3.07
N ASP A 84 -23.66 12.10 -2.05
CA ASP A 84 -25.05 11.63 -2.22
C ASP A 84 -26.05 12.75 -2.56
N GLY A 85 -25.59 14.00 -2.63
CA GLY A 85 -26.44 15.18 -2.84
C GLY A 85 -27.19 15.67 -1.59
N GLU A 86 -27.08 14.98 -0.45
CA GLU A 86 -27.71 15.36 0.82
C GLU A 86 -26.67 15.85 1.84
N HIS A 87 -25.54 15.15 1.94
CA HIS A 87 -24.44 15.41 2.89
C HIS A 87 -23.22 16.07 2.21
N GLY A 88 -23.29 16.32 0.90
CA GLY A 88 -22.14 16.73 0.11
C GLY A 88 -21.10 15.60 0.02
N ARG A 89 -19.89 15.93 -0.47
CA ARG A 89 -18.81 14.94 -0.60
C ARG A 89 -18.23 14.55 0.76
N GLU A 90 -18.45 13.29 1.16
CA GLU A 90 -18.09 12.73 2.46
C GLU A 90 -17.37 11.38 2.33
N LEU A 91 -17.07 10.75 3.48
CA LEU A 91 -16.37 9.47 3.56
C LEU A 91 -17.38 8.30 3.55
N TRP A 92 -17.21 7.39 2.61
CA TRP A 92 -18.06 6.22 2.40
C TRP A 92 -17.27 4.93 2.62
N ILE A 93 -17.98 3.86 2.96
CA ILE A 93 -17.40 2.53 3.11
C ILE A 93 -18.25 1.48 2.41
N SER A 94 -17.61 0.45 1.86
CA SER A 94 -18.28 -0.72 1.32
C SER A 94 -17.60 -2.03 1.69
N ASN A 95 -18.40 -3.05 1.97
CA ASN A 95 -17.95 -4.45 2.05
C ASN A 95 -18.02 -5.20 0.70
N GLY A 96 -18.28 -4.49 -0.41
CA GLY A 96 -18.43 -5.08 -1.74
C GLY A 96 -19.87 -5.46 -2.10
N THR A 97 -20.87 -5.07 -1.29
CA THR A 97 -22.30 -5.32 -1.55
C THR A 97 -23.10 -4.03 -1.46
N VAL A 98 -24.27 -3.99 -2.11
CA VAL A 98 -25.18 -2.83 -2.05
C VAL A 98 -25.61 -2.53 -0.62
N GLU A 99 -26.05 -3.54 0.14
CA GLU A 99 -26.49 -3.36 1.53
C GLU A 99 -25.36 -2.92 2.47
N GLY A 100 -24.12 -3.33 2.18
CA GLY A 100 -22.94 -2.96 2.95
C GLY A 100 -22.21 -1.72 2.45
N THR A 101 -22.83 -0.94 1.55
CA THR A 101 -22.31 0.34 1.05
C THR A 101 -23.09 1.49 1.68
N PHE A 102 -22.42 2.32 2.50
CA PHE A 102 -23.08 3.40 3.22
C PHE A 102 -22.10 4.52 3.61
N LEU A 103 -22.67 5.70 3.93
CA LEU A 103 -21.95 6.84 4.47
C LEU A 103 -21.28 6.43 5.78
N LEU A 104 -19.95 6.40 5.81
CA LEU A 104 -19.20 6.01 6.99
C LEU A 104 -19.30 7.08 8.08
N LYS A 105 -19.16 8.35 7.68
CA LYS A 105 -19.34 9.50 8.56
C LYS A 105 -19.62 10.76 7.77
N ASP A 106 -20.66 11.49 8.18
CA ASP A 106 -20.83 12.91 7.86
C ASP A 106 -19.85 13.71 8.73
N ILE A 107 -18.66 14.00 8.19
CA ILE A 107 -17.62 14.74 8.93
C ILE A 107 -18.01 16.22 9.01
N ARG A 108 -18.63 16.77 7.96
CA ARG A 108 -19.09 18.15 7.92
C ARG A 108 -20.56 18.23 7.54
N ASN A 109 -21.39 18.29 8.58
CA ASN A 109 -22.84 18.35 8.48
C ASN A 109 -23.38 19.30 7.39
N GLY A 110 -24.34 18.79 6.62
CA GLY A 110 -25.09 19.51 5.60
C GLY A 110 -24.47 19.39 4.21
N THR A 111 -25.03 20.09 3.21
CA THR A 111 -24.75 19.86 1.79
C THR A 111 -23.37 20.34 1.29
N VAL A 112 -22.47 20.78 2.18
CA VAL A 112 -21.15 21.28 1.78
C VAL A 112 -20.13 20.15 1.69
N GLY A 113 -20.23 19.15 2.58
CA GLY A 113 -19.30 18.03 2.66
C GLY A 113 -17.89 18.40 3.17
N SER A 114 -17.17 17.39 3.64
CA SER A 114 -15.80 17.49 4.14
C SER A 114 -14.73 17.29 3.06
N ALA A 115 -15.12 16.80 1.87
CA ALA A 115 -14.26 16.47 0.73
C ALA A 115 -13.00 15.67 1.13
N PRO A 116 -13.14 14.41 1.61
CA PRO A 116 -12.00 13.56 1.92
C PRO A 116 -11.07 13.34 0.73
N GLN A 117 -9.75 13.38 0.95
CA GLN A 117 -8.71 13.21 -0.07
C GLN A 117 -7.47 12.51 0.52
N LEU A 118 -6.61 11.97 -0.35
CA LEU A 118 -5.35 11.30 0.01
C LEU A 118 -5.59 10.10 0.93
N LEU A 119 -6.57 9.25 0.59
CA LEU A 119 -6.90 8.08 1.42
C LEU A 119 -5.74 7.09 1.39
N THR A 120 -5.03 6.99 2.51
CA THR A 120 -3.74 6.30 2.61
C THR A 120 -3.80 5.22 3.68
N GLU A 121 -3.60 3.96 3.29
CA GLU A 121 -3.52 2.85 4.24
C GLU A 121 -2.24 2.95 5.10
N VAL A 122 -2.41 2.97 6.43
CA VAL A 122 -1.32 3.08 7.40
C VAL A 122 -1.64 2.20 8.60
N GLY A 123 -0.85 1.14 8.82
CA GLY A 123 -0.89 0.35 10.06
C GLY A 123 -2.26 -0.30 10.39
N GLY A 124 -3.12 -0.55 9.39
CA GLY A 124 -4.44 -1.14 9.56
C GLY A 124 -5.60 -0.12 9.72
N GLU A 125 -5.30 1.17 9.59
CA GLU A 125 -6.26 2.27 9.47
C GLU A 125 -6.05 2.98 8.11
N VAL A 126 -6.98 3.87 7.74
CA VAL A 126 -6.80 4.81 6.63
C VAL A 126 -6.60 6.21 7.21
N MET A 127 -5.46 6.85 6.92
CA MET A 127 -5.24 8.27 7.15
C MET A 127 -5.63 9.07 5.91
N PHE A 128 -6.22 10.25 6.09
CA PHE A 128 -6.72 11.07 5.00
C PHE A 128 -6.81 12.54 5.43
N THR A 129 -7.08 13.44 4.48
CA THR A 129 -7.36 14.85 4.77
C THR A 129 -8.84 15.15 4.56
N ALA A 130 -9.45 15.94 5.44
CA ALA A 130 -10.84 16.35 5.32
C ALA A 130 -11.08 17.70 5.99
N ASN A 131 -12.07 18.45 5.50
CA ASN A 131 -12.46 19.75 6.00
C ASN A 131 -13.45 19.63 7.17
N GLY A 132 -12.94 19.77 8.39
CA GLY A 132 -13.75 19.89 9.61
C GLY A 132 -14.44 21.25 9.69
N SER A 133 -15.68 21.29 10.13
CA SER A 133 -16.49 22.54 10.12
C SER A 133 -15.87 23.73 10.87
N ALA A 134 -15.04 23.50 11.89
CA ALA A 134 -14.39 24.55 12.69
C ALA A 134 -12.88 24.63 12.44
N GLU A 135 -12.26 23.54 12.02
CA GLU A 135 -10.81 23.35 11.88
C GLU A 135 -10.34 23.53 10.43
N GLY A 136 -11.27 23.47 9.46
CA GLY A 136 -11.03 23.30 8.02
C GLY A 136 -10.21 22.07 7.68
N ARG A 137 -9.41 22.12 6.59
CA ARG A 137 -8.77 20.90 6.05
C ARG A 137 -7.59 20.50 6.94
N GLU A 138 -7.75 19.37 7.61
CA GLU A 138 -6.81 18.83 8.58
C GLU A 138 -6.59 17.32 8.35
N LEU A 139 -5.76 16.69 9.18
CA LEU A 139 -5.43 15.26 9.10
C LEU A 139 -6.41 14.43 9.95
N TRP A 140 -6.98 13.40 9.35
CA TRP A 140 -7.96 12.49 9.95
C TRP A 140 -7.52 11.03 9.80
N ALA A 141 -8.13 10.15 10.59
CA ALA A 141 -7.95 8.70 10.48
C ALA A 141 -9.26 7.95 10.69
N THR A 142 -9.37 6.76 10.10
CA THR A 142 -10.49 5.84 10.31
C THR A 142 -10.03 4.38 10.38
N ASP A 143 -10.65 3.60 11.26
CA ASP A 143 -10.58 2.14 11.30
C ASP A 143 -11.73 1.46 10.54
N GLY A 144 -12.59 2.27 9.89
CA GLY A 144 -13.77 1.84 9.16
C GLY A 144 -15.02 1.77 10.01
N THR A 145 -15.03 2.42 11.18
CA THR A 145 -16.21 2.67 12.01
C THR A 145 -16.46 4.18 12.13
N ALA A 146 -17.72 4.57 12.38
CA ALA A 146 -18.07 5.99 12.56
C ALA A 146 -17.40 6.58 13.82
N GLU A 147 -17.27 5.79 14.88
CA GLU A 147 -16.60 6.16 16.14
C GLU A 147 -15.08 6.29 15.97
N GLY A 148 -14.46 5.37 15.24
CA GLY A 148 -13.03 5.38 14.95
C GLY A 148 -12.62 6.43 13.91
N THR A 149 -13.57 6.96 13.14
CA THR A 149 -13.33 8.08 12.21
C THR A 149 -13.19 9.39 12.98
N ARG A 150 -11.98 9.92 13.08
CA ARG A 150 -11.63 11.01 14.01
C ARG A 150 -10.58 11.97 13.45
N LEU A 151 -10.65 13.22 13.90
CA LEU A 151 -9.59 14.20 13.68
C LEU A 151 -8.34 13.71 14.39
N LEU A 152 -7.25 13.56 13.65
CA LEU A 152 -6.00 13.01 14.17
C LEU A 152 -5.05 14.14 14.60
N ALA A 153 -4.95 15.19 13.78
CA ALA A 153 -4.13 16.35 14.07
C ALA A 153 -4.76 17.62 13.48
N SER A 154 -4.92 18.64 14.32
CA SER A 154 -5.11 20.04 13.88
C SER A 154 -3.81 20.78 14.14
N ILE A 155 -3.09 21.09 13.07
CA ILE A 155 -1.71 21.58 13.16
C ILE A 155 -1.69 23.09 13.37
N ARG A 156 -2.63 23.79 12.72
CA ARG A 156 -2.75 25.24 12.82
C ARG A 156 -3.73 25.64 13.92
N VAL A 157 -3.21 25.82 15.13
CA VAL A 157 -4.03 26.19 16.29
C VAL A 157 -4.69 27.57 16.11
N GLY A 158 -6.02 27.61 16.09
CA GLY A 158 -6.80 28.86 16.09
C GLY A 158 -7.01 29.53 14.73
N ALA A 159 -6.57 28.92 13.63
CA ALA A 159 -6.88 29.34 12.28
C ALA A 159 -7.49 28.17 11.48
N PRO A 160 -8.25 28.43 10.41
CA PRO A 160 -9.22 27.48 9.91
C PRO A 160 -8.65 26.41 8.96
N SER A 161 -7.34 26.19 8.83
CA SER A 161 -6.80 25.10 7.98
C SER A 161 -5.27 25.03 8.03
N SER A 162 -4.71 23.83 8.22
CA SER A 162 -3.30 23.52 7.93
C SER A 162 -3.07 23.00 6.51
N ASN A 163 -4.14 22.60 5.81
CA ASN A 163 -4.11 22.07 4.44
C ASN A 163 -2.98 21.03 4.20
N PRO A 164 -3.04 19.85 4.86
CA PRO A 164 -2.02 18.81 4.70
C PRO A 164 -1.96 18.27 3.26
N GLN A 165 -0.76 17.96 2.77
CA GLN A 165 -0.50 17.46 1.42
C GLN A 165 0.55 16.34 1.43
N GLY A 166 0.50 15.44 0.44
CA GLY A 166 1.54 14.43 0.20
C GLY A 166 1.69 13.41 1.34
N LEU A 167 0.59 12.82 1.82
CA LEU A 167 0.64 11.79 2.87
C LEU A 167 1.50 10.61 2.41
N THR A 168 2.68 10.47 3.00
CA THR A 168 3.69 9.48 2.64
C THR A 168 3.88 8.50 3.79
N PRO A 169 3.43 7.24 3.66
CA PRO A 169 3.59 6.23 4.69
C PRO A 169 5.05 5.94 5.05
N ALA A 170 5.32 5.84 6.36
CA ALA A 170 6.60 5.43 6.93
C ALA A 170 6.35 4.56 8.16
N GLY A 171 6.02 3.28 7.93
CA GLY A 171 5.59 2.37 9.00
C GLY A 171 4.19 2.73 9.51
N ASN A 172 4.05 2.98 10.83
CA ASN A 172 2.78 3.37 11.46
C ASN A 172 2.63 4.89 11.61
N SER A 173 3.27 5.64 10.72
CA SER A 173 3.26 7.10 10.69
C SER A 173 3.26 7.59 9.25
N VAL A 174 2.88 8.84 9.05
CA VAL A 174 2.98 9.53 7.76
C VAL A 174 3.89 10.73 7.89
N TYR A 175 4.65 10.99 6.82
CA TYR A 175 5.21 12.31 6.54
C TYR A 175 4.26 13.05 5.61
N PHE A 176 4.18 14.36 5.76
CA PHE A 176 3.31 15.21 4.94
C PHE A 176 3.72 16.67 5.09
N THR A 177 3.23 17.54 4.22
CA THR A 177 3.44 18.99 4.35
C THR A 177 2.18 19.71 4.79
N ALA A 178 2.33 20.70 5.64
CA ALA A 178 1.21 21.47 6.17
C ALA A 178 1.66 22.87 6.59
N GLU A 179 0.70 23.78 6.76
CA GLU A 179 0.92 25.12 7.29
C GLU A 179 0.59 25.19 8.78
N ASP A 180 1.53 25.67 9.59
CA ASP A 180 1.27 25.94 11.02
C ASP A 180 0.99 27.43 11.31
N GLY A 181 1.30 28.33 10.37
CA GLY A 181 1.27 29.77 10.54
C GLY A 181 2.66 30.38 10.83
N PRO A 182 3.29 30.12 12.00
CA PRO A 182 4.58 30.70 12.36
C PRO A 182 5.76 30.28 11.47
N THR A 183 5.83 29.02 11.04
CA THR A 183 6.90 28.47 10.18
C THR A 183 6.48 28.35 8.72
N GLY A 184 5.22 28.65 8.40
CA GLY A 184 4.71 28.55 7.03
C GLY A 184 4.46 27.08 6.64
N ARG A 185 4.58 26.77 5.34
CA ARG A 185 4.43 25.38 4.85
C ARG A 185 5.74 24.61 5.02
N GLU A 186 5.71 23.62 5.89
CA GLU A 186 6.88 22.82 6.28
C GLU A 186 6.58 21.31 6.30
N LEU A 187 7.61 20.51 6.54
CA LEU A 187 7.52 19.06 6.68
C LEU A 187 7.09 18.66 8.10
N PHE A 188 6.03 17.89 8.20
CA PHE A 188 5.51 17.33 9.45
C PHE A 188 5.50 15.80 9.40
N ARG A 189 5.41 15.19 10.58
CA ARG A 189 5.10 13.76 10.72
C ARG A 189 4.01 13.55 11.75
N CYS A 190 3.18 12.51 11.58
CA CYS A 190 2.13 12.13 12.52
C CYS A 190 1.99 10.61 12.62
N ASP A 191 1.79 10.09 13.83
CA ASP A 191 1.45 8.68 14.07
C ASP A 191 -0.07 8.45 14.25
N LEU A 192 -0.50 7.19 14.21
CA LEU A 192 -1.92 6.82 14.40
C LEU A 192 -2.51 7.16 15.77
N SER A 193 -1.66 7.51 16.75
CA SER A 193 -2.10 7.99 18.07
C SER A 193 -2.34 9.49 18.11
N GLY A 194 -2.13 10.20 16.99
CA GLY A 194 -2.29 11.65 16.90
C GLY A 194 -1.07 12.43 17.37
N ASN A 195 0.07 11.76 17.62
CA ASN A 195 1.29 12.46 17.95
C ASN A 195 1.89 13.02 16.67
N TRP A 196 1.81 14.34 16.50
CA TRP A 196 2.41 15.06 15.39
C TRP A 196 3.55 15.97 15.85
N SER A 197 4.47 16.26 14.93
CA SER A 197 5.54 17.22 15.16
C SER A 197 6.06 17.80 13.84
N LEU A 198 6.43 19.08 13.85
CA LEU A 198 7.31 19.67 12.85
C LEU A 198 8.62 18.88 12.81
N VAL A 199 9.07 18.48 11.62
CA VAL A 199 10.32 17.74 11.45
C VAL A 199 11.51 18.70 11.58
N LYS A 200 11.44 19.83 10.85
CA LYS A 200 12.40 20.92 10.86
C LYS A 200 11.77 22.16 10.24
N ASP A 201 12.05 23.34 10.81
CA ASP A 201 11.83 24.63 10.15
C ASP A 201 12.99 24.84 9.16
N ILE A 202 12.83 24.39 7.92
CA ILE A 202 13.91 24.40 6.93
C ILE A 202 14.18 25.84 6.46
N ARG A 203 13.11 26.63 6.25
CA ARG A 203 13.22 28.05 5.92
C ARG A 203 12.62 28.90 7.04
N PRO A 204 13.47 29.44 7.93
CA PRO A 204 13.01 30.15 9.11
C PRO A 204 11.96 31.25 8.84
N GLY A 205 10.85 31.16 9.56
CA GLY A 205 9.76 32.14 9.55
C GLY A 205 8.60 31.78 8.62
N GLY A 206 7.56 32.62 8.58
CA GLY A 206 6.27 32.27 7.96
C GLY A 206 6.24 32.10 6.44
N ALA A 207 7.37 32.17 5.74
CA ALA A 207 7.45 31.86 4.31
C ALA A 207 7.37 30.35 4.05
N GLY A 208 7.98 29.55 4.93
CA GLY A 208 8.09 28.10 4.81
C GLY A 208 8.94 27.61 3.63
N SER A 209 9.34 26.35 3.70
CA SER A 209 10.17 25.69 2.70
C SER A 209 9.41 24.98 1.58
N ALA A 210 8.08 24.91 1.71
CA ALA A 210 7.14 24.29 0.78
C ALA A 210 7.60 22.92 0.25
N PRO A 211 7.81 21.89 1.11
CA PRO A 211 8.33 20.63 0.62
C PRO A 211 7.39 19.92 -0.36
N THR A 212 7.97 19.26 -1.37
CA THR A 212 7.22 18.50 -2.41
C THR A 212 7.88 17.16 -2.70
N ASP A 213 7.20 16.30 -3.46
CA ASP A 213 7.76 15.06 -3.99
C ASP A 213 8.31 14.12 -2.92
N LEU A 214 7.54 13.96 -1.84
CA LEU A 214 7.92 13.19 -0.66
C LEU A 214 8.00 11.70 -0.99
N VAL A 215 9.16 11.08 -0.77
CA VAL A 215 9.33 9.62 -0.92
C VAL A 215 10.11 9.03 0.23
N TYR A 216 9.53 8.00 0.85
CA TYR A 216 10.17 7.24 1.91
C TYR A 216 10.92 6.04 1.31
N TRP A 217 12.25 6.08 1.40
CA TRP A 217 13.11 5.07 0.81
C TRP A 217 14.27 4.71 1.75
N ASN A 218 14.50 3.42 1.95
CA ASN A 218 15.59 2.90 2.79
C ASN A 218 15.69 3.54 4.19
N GLY A 219 14.54 3.82 4.82
CA GLY A 219 14.49 4.38 6.18
C GLY A 219 14.68 5.89 6.26
N TRP A 220 14.74 6.59 5.13
CA TRP A 220 14.85 8.04 5.03
C TRP A 220 13.72 8.57 4.14
N LEU A 221 13.21 9.75 4.48
CA LEU A 221 12.38 10.55 3.59
C LEU A 221 13.28 11.39 2.70
N TYR A 222 12.99 11.45 1.40
CA TYR A 222 13.60 12.35 0.42
C TYR A 222 12.51 13.25 -0.16
N PHE A 223 12.85 14.51 -0.45
CA PHE A 223 11.89 15.51 -0.89
C PHE A 223 12.62 16.74 -1.45
N ALA A 224 11.90 17.56 -2.22
CA ALA A 224 12.35 18.89 -2.62
C ALA A 224 11.95 19.92 -1.56
N ALA A 225 12.79 20.92 -1.26
CA ALA A 225 12.44 22.06 -0.38
C ALA A 225 13.36 23.27 -0.60
N ASP A 226 12.84 24.48 -0.34
CA ASP A 226 13.57 25.75 -0.43
C ASP A 226 13.95 26.27 0.96
N ASP A 227 15.25 26.40 1.27
CA ASP A 227 15.74 26.97 2.53
C ASP A 227 15.84 28.51 2.52
N GLY A 228 15.43 29.15 1.42
CA GLY A 228 15.49 30.59 1.19
C GLY A 228 16.88 31.10 0.81
N THR A 229 17.89 30.23 0.70
CA THR A 229 19.27 30.58 0.34
C THR A 229 19.68 29.92 -0.97
N ASN A 230 19.40 28.63 -1.11
CA ASN A 230 19.83 27.79 -2.24
C ASN A 230 18.70 27.53 -3.25
N GLY A 231 17.47 27.99 -2.98
CA GLY A 231 16.31 27.63 -3.79
C GLY A 231 15.83 26.21 -3.48
N VAL A 232 14.93 25.69 -4.32
CA VAL A 232 14.39 24.33 -4.16
C VAL A 232 15.47 23.31 -4.51
N GLU A 233 15.87 22.51 -3.53
CA GLU A 233 16.95 21.53 -3.64
C GLU A 233 16.52 20.15 -3.12
N LEU A 234 17.37 19.13 -3.31
CA LEU A 234 17.10 17.78 -2.80
C LEU A 234 17.50 17.65 -1.33
N TRP A 235 16.53 17.33 -0.48
CA TRP A 235 16.68 17.12 0.95
C TRP A 235 16.45 15.67 1.35
N LYS A 236 16.90 15.33 2.56
CA LYS A 236 16.53 14.09 3.23
C LYS A 236 16.29 14.27 4.72
N SER A 237 15.48 13.38 5.30
CA SER A 237 15.17 13.36 6.73
C SER A 237 15.01 11.94 7.28
N ASN A 238 15.42 11.73 8.53
CA ASN A 238 15.07 10.56 9.32
C ASN A 238 13.90 10.83 10.30
N GLY A 239 13.23 11.97 10.14
CA GLY A 239 12.14 12.42 11.02
C GLY A 239 12.58 13.26 12.21
N THR A 240 13.86 13.60 12.33
CA THR A 240 14.41 14.50 13.36
C THR A 240 15.00 15.76 12.74
N ASP A 241 15.02 16.86 13.48
CA ASP A 241 15.63 18.12 13.05
C ASP A 241 17.11 17.94 12.65
N ALA A 242 17.91 17.30 13.52
CA ALA A 242 19.33 17.05 13.28
C ALA A 242 19.60 16.13 12.08
N GLY A 243 18.69 15.19 11.79
CA GLY A 243 18.78 14.32 10.63
C GLY A 243 18.15 14.91 9.36
N THR A 244 17.61 16.13 9.42
CA THR A 244 17.01 16.80 8.25
C THR A 244 18.01 17.76 7.63
N VAL A 245 18.56 17.37 6.48
CA VAL A 245 19.68 18.04 5.83
C VAL A 245 19.51 18.05 4.31
N MET A 246 20.01 19.10 3.67
CA MET A 246 20.14 19.15 2.22
C MET A 246 21.09 18.03 1.79
N LEU A 247 20.63 17.15 0.91
CA LEU A 247 21.45 16.07 0.39
C LEU A 247 22.46 16.60 -0.62
N LYS A 248 22.01 17.48 -1.52
CA LYS A 248 22.84 18.12 -2.53
C LYS A 248 22.16 19.40 -3.05
N ASP A 249 22.96 20.45 -3.19
CA ASP A 249 22.66 21.62 -4.03
C ASP A 249 22.89 21.21 -5.48
N LEU A 250 21.79 20.94 -6.19
CA LEU A 250 21.74 20.48 -7.57
C LEU A 250 21.98 21.65 -8.53
N TYR A 251 21.63 22.89 -8.16
CA TYR A 251 21.90 24.07 -8.98
C TYR A 251 22.55 25.24 -8.22
N PRO A 252 23.88 25.14 -7.94
CA PRO A 252 24.57 26.14 -7.15
C PRO A 252 24.53 27.55 -7.77
N GLY A 253 24.08 28.53 -6.99
CA GLY A 253 24.04 29.94 -7.38
C GLY A 253 22.74 30.41 -8.03
N SER A 254 21.75 29.53 -8.19
CA SER A 254 20.40 29.89 -8.61
C SER A 254 19.59 30.44 -7.42
N THR A 255 19.58 31.77 -7.22
CA THR A 255 18.77 32.37 -6.16
C THR A 255 17.32 32.60 -6.62
N GLY A 256 16.38 31.82 -6.09
CA GLY A 256 15.08 32.33 -5.63
C GLY A 256 14.01 32.72 -6.66
N ASN A 257 13.99 32.17 -7.87
CA ASN A 257 12.84 32.38 -8.78
C ASN A 257 12.58 31.30 -9.84
N VAL A 258 13.28 30.16 -9.83
CA VAL A 258 12.96 29.02 -10.69
C VAL A 258 12.10 28.06 -9.87
N THR A 259 10.79 28.14 -10.08
CA THR A 259 9.75 27.37 -9.36
C THR A 259 9.84 25.85 -9.59
N ASN A 260 10.78 25.39 -10.43
CA ASN A 260 11.04 23.98 -10.78
C ASN A 260 12.55 23.62 -10.64
N SER A 261 13.30 24.37 -9.82
CA SER A 261 14.70 24.01 -9.49
C SER A 261 14.68 22.73 -8.66
N GLY A 262 15.43 21.70 -9.04
CA GLY A 262 15.62 20.51 -8.19
C GLY A 262 14.40 19.63 -7.84
N SER A 263 13.16 19.95 -8.26
CA SER A 263 11.96 19.16 -7.95
C SER A 263 12.06 17.76 -8.57
N PRO A 264 12.25 16.72 -7.77
CA PRO A 264 12.29 15.38 -8.27
C PRO A 264 10.89 14.94 -8.66
N GLY A 265 10.53 15.10 -9.93
CA GLY A 265 9.34 14.44 -10.50
C GLY A 265 9.47 12.93 -10.31
N GLN A 266 8.48 12.33 -9.65
CA GLN A 266 8.37 10.90 -9.34
C GLN A 266 9.69 10.26 -8.88
N ILE A 267 10.01 10.39 -7.59
CA ILE A 267 11.09 9.59 -7.00
C ILE A 267 10.64 8.12 -6.97
N THR A 268 11.10 7.33 -7.94
CA THR A 268 10.94 5.88 -7.91
C THR A 268 12.23 5.23 -7.40
N SER A 269 12.09 4.30 -6.45
CA SER A 269 13.19 3.42 -6.11
C SER A 269 13.35 2.36 -7.20
N GLY A 270 14.50 2.30 -7.84
CA GLY A 270 14.83 1.28 -8.81
C GLY A 270 16.30 0.91 -8.72
N LEU A 271 16.64 -0.38 -8.84
CA LEU A 271 18.03 -0.85 -8.72
C LEU A 271 18.69 -0.53 -7.37
N GLY A 272 17.87 -0.30 -6.32
CA GLY A 272 18.38 0.19 -5.03
C GLY A 272 18.93 1.62 -5.10
N LEU A 273 18.42 2.45 -6.01
CA LEU A 273 18.72 3.87 -6.17
C LEU A 273 17.42 4.65 -6.26
N LEU A 274 17.49 5.95 -6.04
CA LEU A 274 16.45 6.91 -6.41
C LEU A 274 16.72 7.41 -7.84
N PHE A 275 15.68 7.47 -8.67
CA PHE A 275 15.69 8.17 -9.96
C PHE A 275 14.66 9.28 -9.93
N PHE A 276 15.01 10.41 -10.56
CA PHE A 276 14.16 11.59 -10.58
C PHE A 276 14.61 12.57 -11.66
N SER A 277 13.74 13.52 -11.98
CA SER A 277 14.07 14.66 -12.84
C SER A 277 14.60 15.81 -12.01
N ALA A 278 15.65 16.50 -12.46
CA ALA A 278 16.10 17.72 -11.78
C ALA A 278 16.76 18.70 -12.74
N THR A 279 16.64 19.98 -12.37
CA THR A 279 17.13 21.11 -13.15
C THR A 279 18.49 21.59 -12.65
N ASP A 280 19.46 21.71 -13.55
CA ASP A 280 20.70 22.45 -13.33
C ASP A 280 20.98 23.42 -14.49
N SER A 281 22.25 23.82 -14.68
CA SER A 281 22.66 24.67 -15.80
C SER A 281 22.44 24.07 -17.20
N ALA A 282 22.21 22.76 -17.29
CA ALA A 282 21.91 22.06 -18.54
C ALA A 282 20.41 21.90 -18.80
N GLY A 283 19.54 22.35 -17.88
CA GLY A 283 18.08 22.13 -17.97
C GLY A 283 17.60 20.97 -17.08
N THR A 284 16.32 20.60 -17.23
CA THR A 284 15.70 19.49 -16.49
C THR A 284 16.01 18.16 -17.16
N GLU A 285 16.82 17.35 -16.49
CA GLU A 285 17.40 16.11 -17.02
C GLU A 285 17.21 14.94 -16.06
N VAL A 286 17.73 13.75 -16.42
CA VAL A 286 17.61 12.55 -15.60
C VAL A 286 18.73 12.47 -14.57
N TRP A 287 18.34 12.36 -13.30
CA TRP A 287 19.23 12.27 -12.15
C TRP A 287 19.02 10.98 -11.39
N ARG A 288 20.01 10.66 -10.57
CA ARG A 288 19.89 9.58 -9.59
C ARG A 288 20.53 9.94 -8.27
N SER A 289 20.23 9.15 -7.24
CA SER A 289 20.88 9.20 -5.92
C SER A 289 20.94 7.81 -5.27
N ASP A 290 22.03 7.53 -4.56
CA ASP A 290 22.16 6.38 -3.64
C ASP A 290 21.90 6.76 -2.18
N GLY A 291 21.43 8.00 -1.93
CA GLY A 291 21.24 8.58 -0.61
C GLY A 291 22.46 9.35 -0.08
N THR A 292 23.55 9.41 -0.83
CA THR A 292 24.77 10.18 -0.51
C THR A 292 25.00 11.32 -1.51
N THR A 293 25.60 12.43 -1.07
CA THR A 293 25.92 13.56 -1.94
C THR A 293 26.80 13.17 -3.13
N ALA A 294 27.70 12.20 -2.95
CA ALA A 294 28.60 11.72 -4.00
C ALA A 294 27.88 10.83 -5.02
N GLY A 295 26.91 10.03 -4.59
CA GLY A 295 26.07 9.21 -5.46
C GLY A 295 24.89 9.96 -6.09
N THR A 296 24.66 11.22 -5.71
CA THR A 296 23.66 12.10 -6.33
C THR A 296 24.24 12.82 -7.55
N PHE A 297 23.83 12.49 -8.76
CA PHE A 297 24.29 13.18 -9.98
C PHE A 297 23.39 12.97 -11.21
N MET A 298 23.50 13.89 -12.17
CA MET A 298 22.86 13.78 -13.48
C MET A 298 23.43 12.55 -14.21
N VAL A 299 22.56 11.58 -14.51
CA VAL A 299 22.99 10.37 -15.19
C VAL A 299 23.31 10.67 -16.65
N ARG A 300 22.55 11.56 -17.27
CA ARG A 300 22.76 11.99 -18.66
C ARG A 300 22.05 13.32 -18.92
N ASP A 301 22.75 14.22 -19.59
CA ASP A 301 22.16 15.33 -20.34
C ASP A 301 21.56 14.75 -21.63
N ILE A 302 20.26 14.44 -21.60
CA ILE A 302 19.54 13.79 -22.71
C ILE A 302 19.33 14.80 -23.84
N GLN A 303 18.83 15.98 -23.52
CA GLN A 303 18.67 17.08 -24.46
C GLN A 303 19.87 18.04 -24.32
N THR A 304 20.95 17.70 -25.04
CA THR A 304 22.24 18.38 -24.88
C THR A 304 22.15 19.91 -24.93
N GLY A 305 22.71 20.58 -23.93
CA GLY A 305 22.81 22.04 -23.92
C GLY A 305 22.17 22.64 -22.69
N VAL A 306 21.32 23.66 -22.89
CA VAL A 306 20.56 24.33 -21.81
C VAL A 306 19.06 24.03 -21.88
N ASP A 307 18.67 23.23 -22.88
CA ASP A 307 17.29 22.84 -23.13
C ASP A 307 16.97 21.60 -22.27
N SER A 308 15.71 21.43 -21.90
CA SER A 308 15.32 20.32 -21.01
C SER A 308 14.75 19.14 -21.78
N SER A 309 15.13 17.93 -21.40
CA SER A 309 14.46 16.69 -21.84
C SER A 309 13.20 16.38 -21.03
N GLY A 310 13.07 16.97 -19.84
CA GLY A 310 11.91 16.82 -18.95
C GLY A 310 11.53 15.36 -18.70
N PRO A 311 12.41 14.53 -18.09
CA PRO A 311 12.08 13.14 -17.88
C PRO A 311 10.85 12.95 -16.96
N ASP A 312 10.08 11.89 -17.16
CA ASP A 312 8.89 11.61 -16.35
C ASP A 312 8.56 10.09 -16.35
N GLN A 313 7.65 9.66 -15.49
CA GLN A 313 7.12 8.30 -15.46
C GLN A 313 8.16 7.21 -15.19
N PHE A 314 8.97 7.38 -14.13
CA PHE A 314 10.01 6.42 -13.78
C PHE A 314 9.43 5.11 -13.26
N ILE A 315 9.77 3.98 -13.90
CA ILE A 315 9.36 2.64 -13.47
C ILE A 315 10.48 1.60 -13.65
N GLU A 316 10.66 0.73 -12.64
CA GLU A 316 11.66 -0.34 -12.69
C GLU A 316 11.12 -1.58 -13.42
N LEU A 317 11.90 -2.11 -14.36
CA LEU A 317 11.65 -3.40 -15.00
C LEU A 317 12.97 -4.09 -15.38
N SER A 318 13.10 -5.37 -15.02
CA SER A 318 14.20 -6.25 -15.47
C SER A 318 15.61 -5.66 -15.29
N GLY A 319 15.87 -5.00 -14.15
CA GLY A 319 17.19 -4.44 -13.84
C GLY A 319 17.51 -3.13 -14.59
N ARG A 320 16.49 -2.43 -15.09
CA ARG A 320 16.58 -1.06 -15.62
C ARG A 320 15.43 -0.21 -15.10
N VAL A 321 15.62 1.10 -15.09
CA VAL A 321 14.54 2.07 -14.93
C VAL A 321 14.17 2.60 -16.31
N TYR A 322 12.88 2.57 -16.63
CA TYR A 322 12.28 3.14 -17.82
C TYR A 322 11.59 4.45 -17.46
N PHE A 323 11.58 5.39 -18.40
CA PHE A 323 10.99 6.72 -18.23
C PHE A 323 10.77 7.34 -19.60
N THR A 324 10.01 8.43 -19.67
CA THR A 324 9.80 9.18 -20.91
C THR A 324 10.67 10.42 -20.90
N ALA A 325 11.23 10.81 -22.04
CA ALA A 325 12.00 12.05 -22.15
C ALA A 325 11.97 12.59 -23.57
N TYR A 326 12.04 13.91 -23.69
CA TYR A 326 12.00 14.65 -24.95
C TYR A 326 13.39 14.90 -25.51
N ILE A 327 13.55 14.74 -26.82
CA ILE A 327 14.65 15.33 -27.58
C ILE A 327 14.15 16.02 -28.85
N THR A 328 14.80 17.09 -29.29
CA THR A 328 14.37 17.83 -30.51
C THR A 328 14.29 16.94 -31.76
N ALA A 329 15.17 15.93 -31.85
CA ALA A 329 15.27 15.08 -33.04
C ALA A 329 14.22 13.96 -33.10
N ALA A 330 13.55 13.63 -32.00
CA ALA A 330 12.65 12.48 -31.91
C ALA A 330 11.38 12.69 -31.08
N GLY A 331 11.19 13.86 -30.47
CA GLY A 331 10.05 14.10 -29.59
C GLY A 331 10.18 13.43 -28.23
N ARG A 332 9.04 13.23 -27.55
CA ARG A 332 8.95 12.52 -26.26
C ARG A 332 8.81 11.04 -26.54
N GLU A 333 9.79 10.28 -26.08
CA GLU A 333 9.94 8.85 -26.36
C GLU A 333 10.25 8.06 -25.09
N LEU A 334 10.27 6.73 -25.20
CA LEU A 334 10.65 5.83 -24.13
C LEU A 334 12.18 5.70 -24.01
N TRP A 335 12.71 5.97 -22.81
CA TRP A 335 14.12 5.84 -22.45
C TRP A 335 14.32 4.80 -21.35
N SER A 336 15.55 4.30 -21.22
CA SER A 336 15.94 3.41 -20.12
C SER A 336 17.30 3.76 -19.56
N SER A 337 17.53 3.42 -18.29
CA SER A 337 18.79 3.58 -17.59
C SER A 337 19.07 2.38 -16.71
N ASN A 338 20.32 1.91 -16.69
CA ASN A 338 20.81 0.99 -15.66
C ASN A 338 21.46 1.74 -14.48
N GLY A 339 21.25 3.05 -14.39
CA GLY A 339 21.91 3.90 -13.40
C GLY A 339 23.38 4.18 -13.72
N THR A 340 23.77 4.24 -14.99
CA THR A 340 25.11 4.71 -15.40
C THR A 340 25.00 5.53 -16.68
N VAL A 341 25.92 6.49 -16.88
CA VAL A 341 25.94 7.35 -18.08
C VAL A 341 25.91 6.52 -19.38
N GLY A 342 26.75 5.48 -19.45
CA GLY A 342 26.84 4.61 -20.64
C GLY A 342 25.68 3.63 -20.83
N GLY A 343 24.86 3.42 -19.79
CA GLY A 343 23.69 2.55 -19.85
C GLY A 343 22.36 3.29 -19.86
N THR A 344 22.37 4.63 -20.00
CA THR A 344 21.19 5.46 -20.24
C THR A 344 21.02 5.69 -21.73
N ALA A 345 19.92 5.24 -22.33
CA ALA A 345 19.68 5.37 -23.77
C ALA A 345 18.18 5.28 -24.11
N LEU A 346 17.83 5.82 -25.28
CA LEU A 346 16.53 5.64 -25.94
C LEU A 346 16.26 4.14 -26.14
N VAL A 347 15.05 3.67 -25.81
CA VAL A 347 14.67 2.25 -25.86
C VAL A 347 14.39 1.78 -27.29
N ALA A 348 13.91 2.69 -28.13
CA ALA A 348 13.85 2.73 -29.59
C ALA A 348 12.93 3.93 -29.93
N ASN A 349 12.83 4.37 -31.18
CA ASN A 349 11.68 5.20 -31.55
C ASN A 349 10.45 4.27 -31.51
N VAL A 350 9.51 4.55 -30.60
CA VAL A 350 8.36 3.69 -30.31
C VAL A 350 7.42 3.60 -31.52
N ASP A 351 7.19 4.69 -32.25
CA ASP A 351 6.30 4.71 -33.42
C ASP A 351 7.03 4.44 -34.76
N GLY A 352 8.35 4.59 -34.78
CA GLY A 352 9.22 4.32 -35.94
C GLY A 352 9.01 5.23 -37.16
N ASN A 353 8.11 6.23 -37.09
CA ASN A 353 7.70 7.04 -38.24
C ASN A 353 7.21 8.46 -37.90
N SER A 354 6.80 8.73 -36.67
CA SER A 354 6.34 10.03 -36.19
C SER A 354 7.49 10.76 -35.47
N ASN A 355 7.29 12.07 -35.26
CA ASN A 355 8.26 12.90 -34.55
C ASN A 355 8.07 12.85 -33.02
N SER A 356 7.08 12.10 -32.49
CA SER A 356 6.86 11.91 -31.05
C SER A 356 5.74 10.88 -30.79
N ALA A 357 6.08 9.73 -30.22
CA ALA A 357 5.10 8.74 -29.77
C ALA A 357 4.38 9.15 -28.49
N ASP A 358 4.95 10.10 -27.73
CA ASP A 358 4.44 10.62 -26.45
C ASP A 358 3.96 9.51 -25.49
N PRO A 359 4.80 8.52 -25.12
CA PRO A 359 4.34 7.43 -24.26
C PRO A 359 3.90 7.95 -22.90
N PHE A 360 2.82 7.40 -22.34
CA PHE A 360 2.38 7.71 -20.98
C PHE A 360 1.69 6.53 -20.27
N GLU A 361 1.52 6.64 -18.95
CA GLU A 361 0.97 5.60 -18.06
C GLU A 361 1.81 4.32 -18.04
N LEU A 362 3.15 4.48 -18.00
CA LEU A 362 4.08 3.36 -17.93
C LEU A 362 3.73 2.39 -16.79
N THR A 363 3.36 1.15 -17.14
CA THR A 363 2.88 0.13 -16.22
C THR A 363 3.60 -1.18 -16.44
N VAL A 364 4.11 -1.81 -15.38
CA VAL A 364 4.74 -3.12 -15.46
C VAL A 364 3.73 -4.23 -15.22
N PHE A 365 3.65 -5.16 -16.16
CA PHE A 365 2.82 -6.35 -16.04
C PHE A 365 3.43 -7.52 -16.85
N ASP A 366 3.45 -8.70 -16.23
CA ASP A 366 4.00 -9.93 -16.82
C ASP A 366 5.43 -9.77 -17.39
N GLY A 367 6.30 -9.05 -16.66
CA GLY A 367 7.68 -8.81 -17.07
C GLY A 367 7.86 -7.95 -18.33
N LYS A 368 6.81 -7.25 -18.75
CA LYS A 368 6.79 -6.30 -19.87
C LYS A 368 6.39 -4.92 -19.38
N LEU A 369 6.69 -3.92 -20.19
CA LEU A 369 6.28 -2.54 -19.97
C LEU A 369 5.12 -2.20 -20.89
N TRP A 370 4.01 -1.76 -20.33
CA TRP A 370 2.78 -1.39 -21.03
C TRP A 370 2.56 0.11 -20.88
N PHE A 371 2.05 0.75 -21.92
CA PHE A 371 1.86 2.19 -21.95
C PHE A 371 0.94 2.58 -23.10
N SER A 372 0.37 3.78 -23.01
CA SER A 372 -0.34 4.41 -24.12
C SER A 372 0.66 5.19 -24.96
N ALA A 373 0.57 5.12 -26.28
CA ALA A 373 1.41 5.90 -27.20
C ALA A 373 0.72 6.11 -28.56
N TYR A 374 1.12 7.19 -29.24
CA TYR A 374 0.60 7.61 -30.52
C TYR A 374 1.46 7.12 -31.70
N ASP A 375 0.84 6.69 -32.79
CA ASP A 375 1.47 6.64 -34.11
C ASP A 375 0.53 7.15 -35.22
N ASP A 376 1.08 7.64 -36.34
CA ASP A 376 0.27 8.18 -37.44
C ASP A 376 -0.69 7.15 -38.06
N ALA A 377 -0.35 5.85 -37.94
CA ALA A 377 -1.11 4.77 -38.57
C ALA A 377 -2.23 4.21 -37.70
N GLY A 378 -2.07 4.22 -36.37
CA GLY A 378 -3.00 3.66 -35.39
C GLY A 378 -3.60 4.66 -34.41
N GLY A 379 -3.16 5.92 -34.43
CA GLY A 379 -3.52 6.92 -33.42
C GLY A 379 -3.00 6.56 -32.01
N LEU A 380 -3.69 7.05 -30.98
CA LEU A 380 -3.32 6.81 -29.57
C LEU A 380 -3.88 5.47 -29.07
N GLU A 381 -3.00 4.51 -28.85
CA GLU A 381 -3.35 3.11 -28.62
C GLU A 381 -2.52 2.49 -27.49
N LEU A 382 -2.83 1.23 -27.12
CA LEU A 382 -2.05 0.48 -26.13
C LEU A 382 -0.82 -0.16 -26.77
N TRP A 383 0.33 0.07 -26.18
CA TRP A 383 1.62 -0.45 -26.61
C TRP A 383 2.25 -1.32 -25.52
N VAL A 384 3.12 -2.23 -25.97
CA VAL A 384 3.93 -3.05 -25.07
C VAL A 384 5.39 -3.05 -25.53
N TYR A 385 6.29 -2.88 -24.58
CA TYR A 385 7.72 -3.09 -24.76
C TYR A 385 8.16 -4.36 -24.02
N ASN A 386 8.79 -5.27 -24.76
CA ASN A 386 9.37 -6.49 -24.22
C ASN A 386 10.89 -6.35 -24.07
N PRO A 387 11.42 -6.28 -22.83
CA PRO A 387 12.86 -6.16 -22.61
C PRO A 387 13.66 -7.38 -23.07
N GLY A 388 13.03 -8.56 -23.19
CA GLY A 388 13.71 -9.80 -23.60
C GLY A 388 14.15 -9.80 -25.06
N ASN A 389 13.52 -8.99 -25.93
CA ASN A 389 13.90 -8.85 -27.33
C ASN A 389 14.05 -7.37 -27.77
N ALA A 390 13.99 -6.42 -26.84
CA ALA A 390 14.10 -4.99 -27.07
C ALA A 390 13.15 -4.46 -28.16
N SER A 391 11.88 -4.88 -28.12
CA SER A 391 10.87 -4.50 -29.10
C SER A 391 9.69 -3.80 -28.42
N ALA A 392 9.35 -2.61 -28.91
CA ALA A 392 8.07 -1.96 -28.65
C ALA A 392 7.13 -2.24 -29.83
N VAL A 393 5.89 -2.62 -29.56
CA VAL A 393 4.87 -2.85 -30.58
C VAL A 393 3.51 -2.36 -30.08
N ARG A 394 2.70 -1.83 -30.99
CA ARG A 394 1.27 -1.60 -30.73
C ARG A 394 0.64 -2.96 -30.42
N TRP A 395 0.08 -3.10 -29.22
CA TRP A 395 -0.52 -4.35 -28.77
C TRP A 395 -1.83 -4.63 -29.50
N THR A 396 -2.64 -3.59 -29.62
CA THR A 396 -3.91 -3.61 -30.35
C THR A 396 -4.11 -2.27 -31.04
N ASP A 397 -4.74 -2.28 -32.19
CA ASP A 397 -5.34 -1.11 -32.83
C ASP A 397 -6.83 -1.15 -32.45
N LEU A 398 -7.16 -0.67 -31.24
CA LEU A 398 -8.50 -0.83 -30.68
C LEU A 398 -9.52 -0.03 -31.47
N TRP A 399 -9.16 1.19 -31.89
CA TRP A 399 -9.94 1.99 -32.82
C TRP A 399 -9.25 2.04 -34.19
N PRO A 400 -9.63 1.16 -35.14
CA PRO A 400 -8.89 0.94 -36.37
C PRO A 400 -8.55 2.19 -37.19
N GLY A 401 -7.32 2.24 -37.68
CA GLY A 401 -6.81 3.32 -38.54
C GLY A 401 -6.31 4.49 -37.69
N SER A 402 -6.54 5.73 -38.12
CA SER A 402 -6.10 6.91 -37.35
C SER A 402 -7.07 7.27 -36.20
N GLY A 403 -7.86 6.30 -35.72
CA GLY A 403 -8.73 6.48 -34.55
C GLY A 403 -7.88 6.52 -33.27
N ASN A 404 -8.41 7.08 -32.19
CA ASN A 404 -7.68 7.09 -30.92
C ASN A 404 -8.44 6.21 -29.92
N GLY A 405 -7.92 5.01 -29.63
CA GLY A 405 -8.47 4.15 -28.60
C GLY A 405 -8.31 4.69 -27.17
N ASN A 406 -7.39 5.63 -26.96
CA ASN A 406 -7.17 6.36 -25.70
C ASN A 406 -7.16 5.45 -24.44
N PRO A 407 -6.24 4.49 -24.33
CA PRO A 407 -6.12 3.72 -23.10
C PRO A 407 -5.71 4.65 -21.94
N LEU A 408 -6.50 4.66 -20.86
CA LEU A 408 -6.31 5.52 -19.68
C LEU A 408 -6.54 4.75 -18.38
N GLY A 409 -5.90 5.21 -17.31
CA GLY A 409 -5.97 4.59 -15.99
C GLY A 409 -5.41 3.16 -15.97
N VAL A 410 -4.36 2.86 -16.73
CA VAL A 410 -3.84 1.49 -16.84
C VAL A 410 -3.42 0.95 -15.47
N MET A 411 -4.06 -0.14 -15.04
CA MET A 411 -3.82 -0.78 -13.75
C MET A 411 -3.48 -2.26 -13.91
N ALA A 412 -2.31 -2.66 -13.41
CA ALA A 412 -1.91 -4.06 -13.31
C ALA A 412 -2.48 -4.70 -12.03
N LEU A 413 -3.28 -5.74 -12.22
CA LEU A 413 -3.60 -6.73 -11.18
C LEU A 413 -2.79 -8.00 -11.42
N THR A 414 -2.91 -8.99 -10.54
CA THR A 414 -2.10 -10.21 -10.54
C THR A 414 -2.18 -10.98 -11.87
N ASP A 415 -3.34 -11.00 -12.53
CA ASP A 415 -3.58 -11.79 -13.73
C ASP A 415 -3.84 -10.97 -15.00
N ARG A 416 -4.15 -9.67 -14.87
CA ARG A 416 -4.61 -8.83 -15.97
C ARG A 416 -4.21 -7.36 -15.81
N LEU A 417 -4.11 -6.68 -16.94
CA LEU A 417 -4.16 -5.23 -17.03
C LEU A 417 -5.60 -4.77 -17.27
N TYR A 418 -6.04 -3.74 -16.57
CA TYR A 418 -7.32 -3.07 -16.72
C TYR A 418 -7.12 -1.62 -17.14
N MET A 419 -8.03 -1.07 -17.93
CA MET A 419 -7.98 0.32 -18.38
C MET A 419 -9.34 0.77 -18.90
N ALA A 420 -9.56 2.08 -18.93
CA ALA A 420 -10.56 2.67 -19.81
C ALA A 420 -10.03 2.72 -21.23
N ALA A 421 -10.84 2.39 -22.23
CA ALA A 421 -10.49 2.57 -23.64
C ALA A 421 -11.74 2.65 -24.53
N ASP A 422 -11.57 3.10 -25.76
CA ASP A 422 -12.64 3.27 -26.76
C ASP A 422 -12.30 2.49 -28.04
N ASN A 423 -13.27 1.77 -28.60
CA ASN A 423 -13.11 1.06 -29.88
C ASN A 423 -13.77 1.78 -31.08
N GLY A 424 -14.26 3.00 -30.87
CA GLY A 424 -14.98 3.82 -31.84
C GLY A 424 -16.45 3.44 -32.05
N THR A 425 -16.94 2.41 -31.36
CA THR A 425 -18.32 1.89 -31.47
C THR A 425 -19.04 1.82 -30.14
N THR A 426 -18.36 1.39 -29.06
CA THR A 426 -18.92 1.24 -27.71
C THR A 426 -18.61 2.42 -26.79
N GLY A 427 -17.87 3.43 -27.29
CA GLY A 427 -17.32 4.51 -26.48
C GLY A 427 -16.35 4.02 -25.39
N PHE A 428 -16.08 4.89 -24.41
CA PHE A 428 -15.10 4.64 -23.34
C PHE A 428 -15.65 3.67 -22.29
N GLU A 429 -15.17 2.43 -22.35
CA GLU A 429 -15.60 1.32 -21.50
C GLU A 429 -14.43 0.65 -20.80
N LEU A 430 -14.71 -0.34 -19.94
CA LEU A 430 -13.69 -1.06 -19.20
C LEU A 430 -13.11 -2.18 -20.08
N TYR A 431 -11.80 -2.13 -20.33
CA TYR A 431 -11.08 -3.14 -21.10
C TYR A 431 -10.02 -3.85 -20.25
N ALA A 432 -9.67 -5.07 -20.66
CA ALA A 432 -8.60 -5.83 -20.03
C ALA A 432 -7.84 -6.76 -20.99
N THR A 433 -6.59 -7.06 -20.64
CA THR A 433 -5.77 -8.08 -21.30
C THR A 433 -4.96 -8.88 -20.29
N ASP A 434 -4.72 -10.16 -20.58
CA ASP A 434 -3.79 -11.02 -19.85
C ASP A 434 -2.38 -11.04 -20.48
N GLY A 435 -2.16 -10.24 -21.53
CA GLY A 435 -0.89 -10.18 -22.24
C GLY A 435 -0.63 -11.32 -23.22
N THR A 436 -1.64 -12.14 -23.54
CA THR A 436 -1.56 -13.24 -24.52
C THR A 436 -2.54 -13.14 -25.69
N GLY A 437 -3.60 -12.35 -25.56
CA GLY A 437 -4.63 -12.13 -26.57
C GLY A 437 -4.96 -10.64 -26.81
N PRO A 438 -5.91 -10.34 -27.72
CA PRO A 438 -6.31 -8.96 -27.98
C PRO A 438 -6.87 -8.31 -26.72
N LEU A 439 -6.84 -6.98 -26.69
CA LEU A 439 -7.50 -6.20 -25.65
C LEU A 439 -9.01 -6.49 -25.73
N ALA A 440 -9.60 -6.92 -24.62
CA ALA A 440 -10.97 -7.39 -24.57
C ALA A 440 -11.85 -6.45 -23.74
N LEU A 441 -13.03 -6.13 -24.26
CA LEU A 441 -14.08 -5.45 -23.51
C LEU A 441 -14.47 -6.32 -22.32
N VAL A 442 -14.38 -5.76 -21.11
CA VAL A 442 -14.76 -6.44 -19.87
C VAL A 442 -16.26 -6.37 -19.68
N GLU A 443 -16.83 -5.18 -19.83
CA GLU A 443 -18.25 -4.89 -19.73
C GLU A 443 -18.57 -3.65 -20.56
N ASP A 444 -19.70 -3.65 -21.27
CA ASP A 444 -20.28 -2.47 -21.92
C ASP A 444 -21.19 -1.78 -20.89
N ILE A 445 -20.58 -1.02 -19.98
CA ILE A 445 -21.25 -0.46 -18.79
C ILE A 445 -22.31 0.54 -19.22
N GLN A 446 -22.01 1.39 -20.22
CA GLN A 446 -23.00 2.25 -20.86
C GLN A 446 -23.35 1.72 -22.27
N PRO A 447 -24.45 0.94 -22.40
CA PRO A 447 -24.70 0.16 -23.61
C PRO A 447 -24.77 0.98 -24.90
N GLY A 448 -24.18 0.44 -25.97
CA GLY A 448 -24.21 1.05 -27.30
C GLY A 448 -23.09 2.07 -27.47
N GLY A 449 -23.34 3.20 -28.15
CA GLY A 449 -22.31 4.23 -28.36
C GLY A 449 -22.15 5.23 -27.20
N GLY A 450 -22.60 4.85 -26.00
CA GLY A 450 -22.39 5.62 -24.77
C GLY A 450 -20.93 5.55 -24.31
N ALA A 451 -20.57 6.24 -23.24
CA ALA A 451 -19.22 6.19 -22.70
C ALA A 451 -19.28 6.21 -21.17
N ALA A 452 -19.00 5.07 -20.53
CA ALA A 452 -19.02 4.94 -19.09
C ALA A 452 -17.84 5.62 -18.36
N PHE A 453 -16.73 5.86 -19.07
CA PHE A 453 -15.51 6.48 -18.55
C PHE A 453 -15.05 5.89 -17.20
N PRO A 454 -14.72 4.59 -17.13
CA PRO A 454 -14.23 3.96 -15.90
C PRO A 454 -12.90 4.58 -15.47
N VAL A 455 -12.85 5.24 -14.31
CA VAL A 455 -11.65 5.90 -13.78
C VAL A 455 -11.48 5.59 -12.29
N GLU A 456 -10.43 6.10 -11.65
CA GLU A 456 -10.14 5.82 -10.23
C GLU A 456 -9.97 4.32 -9.97
N LEU A 457 -9.34 3.62 -10.91
CA LEU A 457 -9.13 2.17 -10.85
C LEU A 457 -8.25 1.83 -9.63
N ALA A 458 -8.77 0.96 -8.76
CA ALA A 458 -8.10 0.51 -7.55
C ALA A 458 -8.28 -1.00 -7.34
N GLY A 459 -7.16 -1.73 -7.33
CA GLY A 459 -7.07 -3.14 -7.02
C GLY A 459 -6.88 -3.36 -5.52
N ILE A 460 -7.83 -4.00 -4.88
CA ILE A 460 -7.79 -4.27 -3.44
C ILE A 460 -7.87 -5.78 -3.23
N VAL A 461 -6.89 -6.34 -2.49
CA VAL A 461 -6.90 -7.74 -2.10
C VAL A 461 -8.00 -7.96 -1.07
N TRP A 462 -9.03 -8.69 -1.49
CA TRP A 462 -10.20 -9.05 -0.70
C TRP A 462 -10.06 -10.49 -0.22
N MET A 463 -10.25 -10.73 1.06
CA MET A 463 -10.35 -12.06 1.64
C MET A 463 -11.81 -12.45 1.79
N ASP A 464 -12.23 -13.47 1.05
CA ASP A 464 -13.51 -14.10 1.35
C ASP A 464 -13.44 -14.84 2.68
N PRO A 465 -14.44 -14.66 3.57
CA PRO A 465 -14.60 -15.59 4.67
C PRO A 465 -14.80 -16.99 4.07
N PRO A 466 -14.38 -18.06 4.77
CA PRO A 466 -14.64 -19.42 4.30
C PRO A 466 -16.10 -19.59 3.90
N ALA A 467 -16.30 -20.21 2.74
CA ALA A 467 -17.62 -20.61 2.27
C ALA A 467 -18.44 -21.29 3.39
N ALA A 468 -19.76 -21.13 3.32
CA ALA A 468 -20.78 -21.49 4.32
C ALA A 468 -20.71 -22.91 4.96
N GLY A 469 -19.79 -23.78 4.54
CA GLY A 469 -19.49 -25.06 5.19
C GLY A 469 -19.11 -24.93 6.67
N TYR A 470 -18.58 -23.78 7.12
CA TYR A 470 -18.31 -23.56 8.55
C TYR A 470 -19.61 -23.40 9.38
N ALA A 471 -20.64 -22.75 8.82
CA ALA A 471 -21.95 -22.63 9.47
C ALA A 471 -22.70 -23.97 9.51
N ALA A 472 -22.54 -24.81 8.50
CA ALA A 472 -23.05 -26.18 8.47
C ALA A 472 -22.33 -27.10 9.48
N TRP A 473 -21.02 -26.90 9.68
CA TRP A 473 -20.26 -27.61 10.70
C TRP A 473 -20.63 -27.15 12.12
N ALA A 474 -20.74 -25.84 12.36
CA ALA A 474 -21.12 -25.29 13.67
C ALA A 474 -22.52 -25.73 14.14
N SER A 475 -23.47 -25.88 13.20
CA SER A 475 -24.81 -26.40 13.48
C SER A 475 -24.87 -27.93 13.67
N SER A 476 -23.80 -28.65 13.32
CA SER A 476 -23.69 -30.11 13.52
C SER A 476 -23.09 -30.51 14.88
N LEU A 477 -22.69 -29.54 15.71
CA LEU A 477 -22.16 -29.80 17.05
C LEU A 477 -23.27 -30.26 18.02
N PRO A 478 -23.00 -31.18 18.96
CA PRO A 478 -23.99 -31.67 19.92
C PRO A 478 -24.59 -30.55 20.81
N PRO A 479 -25.85 -30.69 21.29
CA PRO A 479 -26.47 -29.73 22.20
C PRO A 479 -25.62 -29.56 23.48
N GLY A 480 -25.20 -28.32 23.77
CA GLY A 480 -24.27 -27.98 24.86
C GLY A 480 -22.93 -27.39 24.42
N GLN A 481 -22.61 -27.39 23.12
CA GLN A 481 -21.52 -26.58 22.52
C GLN A 481 -22.01 -25.53 21.52
N GLN A 482 -23.33 -25.45 21.30
CA GLN A 482 -23.97 -24.37 20.57
C GLN A 482 -24.22 -23.23 21.57
N GLY A 483 -23.56 -22.08 21.40
CA GLY A 483 -23.75 -20.93 22.28
C GLY A 483 -25.21 -20.46 22.23
N GLN A 484 -25.88 -20.46 23.38
CA GLN A 484 -27.21 -19.84 23.52
C GLN A 484 -27.01 -18.33 23.63
N ASN A 485 -27.51 -17.59 22.63
CA ASN A 485 -27.76 -16.14 22.74
C ASN A 485 -29.20 -15.97 23.22
N ASP A 486 -29.41 -15.97 24.53
CA ASP A 486 -30.65 -15.52 25.14
C ASP A 486 -30.45 -14.07 25.60
N ASP A 487 -30.70 -13.10 24.72
CA ASP A 487 -31.00 -11.74 25.14
C ASP A 487 -32.31 -11.29 24.47
N ALA A 488 -33.33 -11.15 25.31
CA ALA A 488 -34.65 -10.68 24.97
C ALA A 488 -34.71 -9.17 25.18
N ASP A 489 -34.19 -8.39 24.24
CA ASP A 489 -34.54 -6.98 24.08
C ASP A 489 -34.50 -6.63 22.58
N GLY A 490 -35.67 -6.32 22.04
CA GLY A 490 -35.92 -6.18 20.60
C GLY A 490 -35.41 -4.87 20.02
N ASP A 491 -34.08 -4.75 19.86
CA ASP A 491 -33.47 -3.70 19.05
C ASP A 491 -32.81 -4.31 17.80
N ARG A 492 -33.33 -3.94 16.62
CA ARG A 492 -32.90 -4.45 15.32
C ARG A 492 -31.78 -3.58 14.75
N VAL A 493 -30.57 -3.70 15.29
CA VAL A 493 -29.32 -3.38 14.56
C VAL A 493 -28.19 -4.18 15.21
N LEU A 494 -27.82 -5.35 14.68
CA LEU A 494 -26.51 -5.94 15.00
C LEU A 494 -25.94 -6.70 13.81
N ASN A 495 -24.80 -6.16 13.37
CA ASN A 495 -23.81 -6.73 12.47
C ASN A 495 -23.52 -8.18 12.83
N LYS A 496 -23.52 -9.06 11.83
CA LYS A 496 -23.18 -10.48 12.01
C LYS A 496 -21.66 -10.73 12.02
N GLU A 497 -20.85 -9.73 12.35
CA GLU A 497 -19.39 -9.76 12.17
C GLU A 497 -18.58 -9.28 13.39
N GLU A 498 -19.06 -9.50 14.61
CA GLU A 498 -18.22 -9.40 15.81
C GLU A 498 -17.96 -10.77 16.43
N TYR A 499 -16.77 -11.32 16.20
CA TYR A 499 -16.27 -12.48 16.94
C TYR A 499 -15.74 -12.06 18.31
N ALA A 500 -16.64 -11.73 19.24
CA ALA A 500 -16.30 -11.57 20.65
C ALA A 500 -16.40 -12.93 21.37
N PHE A 501 -15.25 -13.54 21.71
CA PHE A 501 -15.23 -14.67 22.64
C PHE A 501 -15.15 -14.14 24.09
N GLY A 502 -16.31 -13.90 24.69
CA GLY A 502 -16.44 -13.71 26.14
C GLY A 502 -16.37 -15.04 26.89
N LEU A 503 -15.39 -15.20 27.78
CA LEU A 503 -15.43 -16.26 28.79
C LEU A 503 -16.13 -15.72 30.03
N ASN A 504 -17.38 -16.10 30.24
CA ASN A 504 -18.09 -15.89 31.50
C ASN A 504 -17.45 -16.75 32.60
N GLY A 505 -16.65 -16.11 33.45
CA GLY A 505 -16.18 -16.65 34.72
C GLY A 505 -16.83 -15.87 35.86
N ASN A 506 -17.87 -16.46 36.44
CA ASN A 506 -18.55 -15.93 37.61
C ASN A 506 -17.59 -15.96 38.82
N SER A 507 -17.13 -14.80 39.31
CA SER A 507 -16.57 -14.68 40.66
C SER A 507 -16.89 -13.34 41.28
N SER A 508 -17.74 -13.38 42.30
CA SER A 508 -18.03 -12.30 43.23
C SER A 508 -16.80 -11.89 44.04
N ALA A 509 -16.48 -10.59 44.07
CA ALA A 509 -16.11 -9.78 45.26
C ALA A 509 -15.26 -8.54 44.91
N ALA A 510 -15.87 -7.37 45.15
CA ALA A 510 -15.32 -6.09 45.65
C ALA A 510 -13.92 -5.57 45.22
N GLY A 511 -13.91 -4.33 44.67
CA GLY A 511 -12.87 -3.33 44.97
C GLY A 511 -12.28 -2.57 43.79
N ASN A 512 -12.73 -1.32 43.61
CA ASN A 512 -12.11 -0.17 42.91
C ASN A 512 -10.94 -0.39 41.93
N GLY A 513 -11.16 0.00 40.67
CA GLY A 513 -10.11 0.34 39.71
C GLY A 513 -10.56 0.20 38.27
N THR A 514 -10.79 1.33 37.58
CA THR A 514 -11.00 1.41 36.14
C THR A 514 -9.82 0.82 35.37
N ALA A 515 -10.05 -0.19 34.53
CA ALA A 515 -9.04 -0.73 33.60
C ALA A 515 -9.64 -0.87 32.20
N ALA A 516 -9.04 -0.14 31.24
CA ALA A 516 -9.32 -0.21 29.82
C ALA A 516 -8.85 -1.58 29.26
N PHE A 517 -9.71 -2.25 28.50
CA PHE A 517 -9.37 -3.49 27.82
C PHE A 517 -8.53 -3.20 26.56
N ARG A 518 -7.24 -3.57 26.58
CA ARG A 518 -6.43 -3.75 25.37
C ARG A 518 -6.13 -5.25 25.24
N SER A 519 -6.50 -5.87 24.13
CA SER A 519 -6.23 -7.28 23.85
C SER A 519 -4.72 -7.46 23.56
N LYS A 520 -4.02 -8.10 24.49
CA LYS A 520 -2.61 -8.51 24.36
C LYS A 520 -2.54 -9.99 24.77
N VAL A 521 -2.40 -10.89 23.81
CA VAL A 521 -2.29 -12.33 24.10
C VAL A 521 -0.82 -12.64 24.45
N PHE A 522 -0.54 -12.96 25.70
CA PHE A 522 0.75 -13.49 26.16
C PHE A 522 0.55 -14.85 26.81
N GLY A 523 1.19 -15.89 26.28
CA GLY A 523 1.31 -17.18 26.95
C GLY A 523 2.61 -17.25 27.75
N THR A 524 2.53 -17.59 29.04
CA THR A 524 3.70 -17.88 29.90
C THR A 524 3.75 -19.39 30.13
N LEU A 525 4.87 -20.05 29.88
CA LEU A 525 5.06 -21.49 30.17
C LEU A 525 5.62 -21.66 31.58
N TYR A 526 4.89 -22.39 32.43
CA TYR A 526 5.40 -22.97 33.67
C TYR A 526 5.46 -24.49 33.49
N ASN A 527 6.58 -25.12 33.82
CA ASN A 527 6.64 -26.57 33.99
C ASN A 527 7.11 -26.88 35.41
N ASN A 528 6.20 -27.35 36.27
CA ASN A 528 6.55 -27.88 37.58
C ASN A 528 7.10 -29.30 37.38
N GLY A 529 8.27 -29.55 37.95
CA GLY A 529 9.14 -30.66 37.58
C GLY A 529 8.53 -32.05 37.72
N THR A 530 8.96 -32.93 36.82
CA THR A 530 9.70 -34.16 37.16
C THR A 530 10.23 -34.73 35.85
N ALA A 531 11.52 -35.05 35.83
CA ALA A 531 12.15 -35.70 34.70
C ALA A 531 11.59 -37.12 34.57
N SER A 532 10.98 -37.44 33.44
CA SER A 532 10.83 -38.81 32.97
C SER A 532 10.96 -38.81 31.45
N ALA A 533 11.87 -39.66 30.98
CA ALA A 533 12.20 -39.83 29.58
C ALA A 533 10.95 -40.16 28.78
N VAL A 534 10.60 -39.28 27.83
CA VAL A 534 9.73 -39.63 26.71
C VAL A 534 10.64 -39.78 25.50
N THR A 535 10.94 -41.04 25.23
CA THR A 535 11.59 -41.56 24.02
C THR A 535 10.75 -41.25 22.79
N ASP A 536 11.44 -40.96 21.68
CA ASP A 536 11.04 -41.13 20.29
C ASP A 536 9.53 -41.19 19.99
N ASP A 537 8.94 -40.03 19.73
CA ASP A 537 7.79 -39.91 18.82
C ASP A 537 7.74 -38.46 18.28
N PHE A 538 8.68 -38.15 17.39
CA PHE A 538 8.56 -36.93 16.58
C PHE A 538 7.44 -37.12 15.55
N LEU A 539 6.30 -36.53 15.88
CA LEU A 539 5.15 -36.33 15.00
C LEU A 539 5.60 -35.80 13.63
N ARG A 540 5.34 -36.60 12.60
CA ARG A 540 5.33 -36.13 11.20
C ARG A 540 4.11 -35.23 11.03
N TYR A 541 4.31 -33.93 10.83
CA TYR A 541 3.29 -33.04 10.30
C TYR A 541 3.74 -32.44 8.97
N GLN A 542 2.92 -32.58 7.94
CA GLN A 542 3.06 -31.82 6.69
C GLN A 542 2.55 -30.40 6.93
N LEU A 543 3.45 -29.42 6.83
CA LEU A 543 3.08 -28.01 6.74
C LEU A 543 2.66 -27.74 5.28
N GLN A 544 1.37 -27.56 5.03
CA GLN A 544 0.88 -27.04 3.74
C GLN A 544 0.84 -25.52 3.80
N LEU A 545 1.72 -24.86 3.05
CA LEU A 545 1.72 -23.41 2.87
C LEU A 545 0.66 -23.02 1.81
N PRO A 546 -0.16 -21.99 2.01
CA PRO A 546 -1.23 -21.63 1.06
C PRO A 546 -0.76 -20.77 -0.12
N VAL A 547 0.51 -20.37 -0.17
CA VAL A 547 1.07 -19.64 -1.31
C VAL A 547 1.41 -20.67 -2.39
N PRO A 548 1.07 -20.46 -3.67
CA PRO A 548 1.62 -21.30 -4.73
C PRO A 548 3.15 -21.19 -4.64
N ALA A 549 3.81 -22.27 -4.25
CA ALA A 549 5.24 -22.30 -4.13
C ALA A 549 5.84 -21.93 -5.48
N ARG A 550 6.52 -20.80 -5.55
CA ARG A 550 7.30 -20.45 -6.73
C ARG A 550 8.43 -21.47 -6.84
N ALA A 551 8.51 -22.14 -7.99
CA ALA A 551 9.43 -23.26 -8.19
C ALA A 551 10.91 -22.86 -8.08
N ASP A 552 11.22 -21.57 -8.15
CA ASP A 552 12.54 -20.98 -8.05
C ASP A 552 12.92 -20.51 -6.64
N VAL A 553 12.03 -20.61 -5.65
CA VAL A 553 12.22 -19.98 -4.32
C VAL A 553 12.46 -20.99 -3.20
N THR A 554 13.38 -20.68 -2.28
CA THR A 554 13.61 -21.46 -1.05
C THR A 554 13.07 -20.73 0.18
N TYR A 555 12.26 -21.40 0.98
CA TYR A 555 11.62 -20.83 2.17
C TYR A 555 12.29 -21.35 3.44
N ARG A 556 12.49 -20.49 4.45
CA ARG A 556 13.11 -20.87 5.72
C ARG A 556 12.27 -20.46 6.94
N ILE A 557 12.16 -21.38 7.90
CA ILE A 557 11.60 -21.12 9.23
C ILE A 557 12.75 -20.85 10.18
N VAL A 558 12.74 -19.69 10.82
CA VAL A 558 13.84 -19.23 11.66
C VAL A 558 13.30 -18.87 13.05
N GLY A 559 13.98 -19.37 14.08
CA GLY A 559 13.74 -18.99 15.48
C GLY A 559 14.84 -18.06 15.99
N SER A 560 14.47 -17.04 16.77
CA SER A 560 15.44 -16.19 17.49
C SER A 560 15.06 -16.04 18.96
N SER A 561 16.08 -15.86 19.80
CA SER A 561 15.94 -15.50 21.22
C SER A 561 16.38 -14.06 21.44
N ILE A 562 15.63 -13.28 22.21
CA ILE A 562 16.04 -11.93 22.63
C ILE A 562 17.08 -12.04 23.78
N PRO A 563 18.14 -11.22 23.81
CA PRO A 563 19.00 -11.06 24.98
C PRO A 563 18.22 -10.55 26.20
N ASN A 564 18.72 -10.82 27.39
CA ASN A 564 18.11 -10.43 28.66
C ASN A 564 18.20 -8.90 28.86
N ASP A 565 17.11 -8.21 29.22
CA ASP A 565 17.06 -6.74 29.49
C ASP A 565 17.76 -6.33 30.80
N ASN A 566 18.82 -7.04 31.22
CA ASN A 566 19.60 -6.68 32.40
C ASN A 566 20.84 -5.86 31.97
N PRO A 567 20.95 -4.57 32.32
CA PRO A 567 22.07 -3.71 31.88
C PRO A 567 23.45 -4.12 32.42
N ASP A 568 23.53 -5.08 33.35
CA ASP A 568 24.79 -5.51 33.98
C ASP A 568 25.31 -6.91 33.55
N SER A 569 24.77 -7.53 32.48
CA SER A 569 25.23 -8.87 32.05
C SER A 569 26.17 -8.83 30.84
N PRO A 570 27.45 -9.25 30.94
CA PRO A 570 28.43 -9.07 29.86
C PRO A 570 28.40 -10.09 28.71
N THR A 571 27.47 -11.07 28.66
CA THR A 571 27.61 -12.20 27.69
C THR A 571 26.30 -12.80 27.15
N GLY A 572 25.36 -11.98 26.67
CA GLY A 572 24.13 -12.46 26.02
C GLY A 572 24.08 -12.20 24.51
N GLY A 573 24.76 -13.00 23.68
CA GLY A 573 24.65 -12.90 22.23
C GLY A 573 23.29 -13.42 21.71
N ALA A 574 22.61 -12.64 20.87
CA ALA A 574 21.40 -13.08 20.18
C ALA A 574 21.75 -14.17 19.14
N GLY A 575 21.21 -15.37 19.32
CA GLY A 575 21.34 -16.48 18.37
C GLY A 575 20.12 -16.60 17.47
N THR A 576 20.34 -16.80 16.17
CA THR A 576 19.30 -17.08 15.17
C THR A 576 19.51 -18.51 14.66
N VAL A 577 18.48 -19.35 14.71
CA VAL A 577 18.56 -20.77 14.31
C VAL A 577 17.55 -21.06 13.20
N VAL A 578 18.02 -21.67 12.11
CA VAL A 578 17.15 -22.17 11.04
C VAL A 578 16.59 -23.53 11.45
N LEU A 579 15.27 -23.61 11.59
CA LEU A 579 14.55 -24.79 12.08
C LEU A 579 14.14 -25.71 10.94
N ALA A 580 13.78 -25.15 9.78
CA ALA A 580 13.41 -25.92 8.59
C ALA A 580 13.63 -25.10 7.30
N THR A 581 13.90 -25.80 6.20
CA THR A 581 14.05 -25.23 4.85
C THR A 581 13.16 -25.98 3.86
N PHE A 582 12.38 -25.26 3.06
CA PHE A 582 11.56 -25.79 1.97
C PHE A 582 12.13 -25.38 0.61
N ASN A 583 12.32 -26.34 -0.28
CA ASN A 583 12.81 -26.10 -1.62
C ASN A 583 11.63 -26.04 -2.59
N GLY A 584 11.38 -24.86 -3.19
CA GLY A 584 10.26 -24.63 -4.11
C GLY A 584 10.34 -25.46 -5.39
N THR A 585 11.53 -25.82 -5.87
CA THR A 585 11.71 -26.61 -7.10
C THR A 585 11.32 -28.07 -6.93
N THR A 586 11.61 -28.62 -5.75
CA THR A 586 11.41 -30.05 -5.44
C THR A 586 10.17 -30.31 -4.58
N GLY A 587 9.58 -29.27 -4.00
CA GLY A 587 8.41 -29.37 -3.13
C GLY A 587 8.67 -30.06 -1.78
N ASN A 588 9.93 -30.17 -1.36
CA ASN A 588 10.33 -30.94 -0.17
C ASN A 588 10.85 -30.05 0.98
N TRP A 589 10.54 -30.48 2.20
CA TRP A 589 11.07 -29.91 3.45
C TRP A 589 12.31 -30.66 3.93
N THR A 590 13.28 -29.92 4.45
CA THR A 590 14.45 -30.45 5.17
C THR A 590 14.55 -29.78 6.54
N THR A 591 14.70 -30.57 7.60
CA THR A 591 14.94 -30.06 8.96
C THR A 591 16.44 -29.93 9.20
N GLY A 592 16.85 -28.84 9.85
CA GLY A 592 18.24 -28.67 10.26
C GLY A 592 18.55 -29.60 11.43
N SER A 593 19.36 -30.64 11.23
CA SER A 593 19.92 -31.40 12.35
C SER A 593 21.11 -30.62 12.93
N PRO A 594 21.21 -30.39 14.25
CA PRO A 594 22.35 -29.71 14.85
C PRO A 594 23.52 -30.70 14.96
N SER A 595 24.31 -30.85 13.89
CA SER A 595 25.59 -31.54 13.98
C SER A 595 26.68 -30.55 14.43
N GLY A 596 27.06 -30.59 15.70
CA GLY A 596 28.27 -29.91 16.20
C GLY A 596 28.12 -29.29 17.58
N SER A 597 28.40 -30.08 18.62
CA SER A 597 28.96 -29.66 19.93
C SER A 597 28.62 -28.25 20.46
N ASN A 598 27.37 -28.01 20.81
CA ASN A 598 26.97 -27.45 22.11
C ASN A 598 25.44 -27.34 22.15
N PRO A 599 24.71 -28.26 22.82
CA PRO A 599 23.32 -28.00 23.11
C PRO A 599 23.28 -26.80 24.06
N TYR A 600 22.65 -25.68 23.66
CA TYR A 600 22.20 -24.69 24.63
C TYR A 600 21.08 -25.32 25.46
N VAL A 601 21.49 -26.15 26.41
CA VAL A 601 20.65 -26.63 27.51
C VAL A 601 20.41 -25.40 28.39
N ILE A 602 19.20 -24.86 28.37
CA ILE A 602 18.75 -23.95 29.43
C ILE A 602 18.38 -24.84 30.62
N SER A 603 19.39 -25.29 31.38
CA SER A 603 19.20 -25.92 32.68
C SER A 603 19.30 -24.84 33.75
N ASP A 604 18.18 -24.51 34.38
CA ASP A 604 18.18 -23.68 35.58
C ASP A 604 18.59 -24.56 36.78
N THR A 605 19.77 -24.31 37.33
CA THR A 605 20.15 -24.76 38.68
C THR A 605 20.67 -23.58 39.49
N GLN A 606 19.88 -22.52 39.66
CA GLN A 606 19.96 -21.68 40.86
C GLN A 606 18.59 -21.17 41.31
N LYS A 607 18.00 -21.83 42.31
CA LYS A 607 16.96 -21.25 43.18
C LYS A 607 17.57 -20.08 43.97
N VAL A 608 17.30 -18.83 43.60
CA VAL A 608 16.98 -17.70 44.52
C VAL A 608 16.30 -16.58 43.70
N GLY A 609 15.06 -16.20 44.09
CA GLY A 609 14.46 -14.87 43.87
C GLY A 609 14.33 -14.31 42.46
N THR A 610 13.08 -14.23 41.95
CA THR A 610 12.64 -13.47 40.75
C THR A 610 13.34 -13.80 39.42
N ALA A 611 12.79 -14.77 38.67
CA ALA A 611 13.31 -15.19 37.36
C ALA A 611 12.95 -14.21 36.21
N PRO A 612 13.85 -14.00 35.21
CA PRO A 612 13.56 -13.19 34.02
C PRO A 612 12.70 -13.95 32.99
N ARG A 613 11.81 -13.22 32.30
CA ARG A 613 10.96 -13.74 31.21
C ARG A 613 11.78 -13.85 29.92
N ARG A 614 11.65 -14.95 29.16
CA ARG A 614 12.21 -15.07 27.80
C ARG A 614 11.12 -15.44 26.80
N PHE A 615 11.17 -14.83 25.62
CA PHE A 615 10.21 -14.96 24.53
C PHE A 615 10.83 -15.71 23.35
N LEU A 616 10.06 -16.56 22.66
CA LEU A 616 10.44 -17.21 21.41
C LEU A 616 9.67 -16.57 20.26
N TYR A 617 10.39 -16.10 19.24
CA TYR A 617 9.80 -15.55 18.01
C TYR A 617 10.03 -16.51 16.86
N LEU A 618 8.98 -16.75 16.09
CA LEU A 618 9.04 -17.51 14.83
C LEU A 618 8.81 -16.53 13.67
N LYS A 619 9.77 -16.45 12.75
CA LYS A 619 9.68 -15.63 11.54
C LYS A 619 9.79 -16.52 10.32
N LEU A 620 8.84 -16.39 9.40
CA LEU A 620 8.96 -16.96 8.06
C LEU A 620 9.76 -15.99 7.21
N THR A 621 10.78 -16.49 6.52
CA THR A 621 11.63 -15.67 5.64
C THR A 621 11.68 -16.29 4.26
N ILE A 622 11.40 -15.46 3.26
CA ILE A 622 11.54 -15.79 1.83
C ILE A 622 12.95 -15.33 1.45
N ALA A 623 13.80 -16.25 1.03
CA ALA A 623 15.13 -15.92 0.52
C ALA A 623 15.09 -15.93 -1.02
N PRO A 624 15.80 -15.00 -1.70
CA PRO A 624 15.94 -15.04 -3.15
C PRO A 624 16.61 -16.32 -3.64
#